data_AF-A0A256ZRW2-F1
#
_entry.id   AF-A0A256ZRW2-F1
#
_cell.length_a   1.000
_cell.length_b   1.000
_cell.length_c   1.000
_cell.angle_alpha   90.00
_cell.angle_beta   90.00
_cell.angle_gamma   90.00
#
_symmetry.space_group_name_H-M   'P 1'
#
loop_
_entity.id
_entity.type
_entity.pdbx_description
1 polymer ?
#
loop_
_entity_poly.entity_id
_entity_poly.type
_entity_poly.pdbx_seq_one_letter_code
_entity_poly.pdbx_strand_id
1 'polypeptide(L)'
;MNPCGVNIAGGCMVDTMTSECIEVSGGDGDECTDECSSGQTRCVGSNQIETCGNYDEDKCLELGDPQNCPEEQICQNGVCVEPVGETIIIFAHQDDDLLWMLPFWKESDKFILAALPTTPSHMNVVNQHPDYYKNNWVPVWGQVSIEEYKNFWLNTELRKTKITYDNIKTKLRPYFLDENIKKVITHNNWGEYGHIHHRLVNKVVRDLAVEYGKEVWMLSMVRYDPDTPGLPYKNTGTFGLEYVTTSFDGGFFREIRSIYQQEEASPSSEGLNIWSWHNGNNEYPQGSRTFVKVVDNGNDLSIGNPGIQYLMDNVPVFGE
;
A
#
# COMPACT_ATOMS: atom_id res chain seq x y z
N MET A 1 18.49 -49.78 -70.43
CA MET A 1 19.20 -48.50 -70.19
C MET A 1 18.49 -47.80 -69.05
N ASN A 2 19.27 -47.33 -68.06
CA ASN A 2 18.95 -46.79 -66.72
C ASN A 2 17.62 -45.99 -66.54
N PRO A 3 17.10 -45.77 -65.30
CA PRO A 3 17.91 -45.44 -64.11
C PRO A 3 17.44 -45.87 -62.70
N CYS A 4 18.38 -45.60 -61.78
CA CYS A 4 18.48 -45.68 -60.34
C CYS A 4 17.38 -44.99 -59.48
N GLY A 5 17.29 -45.47 -58.23
CA GLY A 5 16.67 -44.87 -57.04
C GLY A 5 16.38 -46.01 -56.07
N VAL A 6 16.98 -46.13 -54.89
CA VAL A 6 16.78 -45.31 -53.70
C VAL A 6 17.97 -45.50 -52.74
N ASN A 7 18.42 -44.41 -52.13
CA ASN A 7 19.37 -44.34 -51.02
C ASN A 7 18.59 -44.50 -49.70
N ILE A 8 18.95 -45.46 -48.85
CA ILE A 8 18.57 -45.47 -47.44
C ILE A 8 19.85 -45.26 -46.63
N ALA A 9 19.86 -44.19 -45.83
CA ALA A 9 20.92 -43.90 -44.89
C ALA A 9 20.86 -44.93 -43.74
N GLY A 10 21.88 -45.77 -43.66
CA GLY A 10 22.04 -46.83 -42.68
C GLY A 10 23.23 -47.67 -43.08
N GLY A 11 24.42 -47.25 -42.64
CA GLY A 11 25.68 -47.89 -43.02
C GLY A 11 25.71 -49.35 -42.57
N CYS A 12 25.74 -50.27 -43.53
CA CYS A 12 26.01 -51.68 -43.30
C CYS A 12 27.48 -51.91 -43.68
N MET A 13 28.37 -52.10 -42.69
CA MET A 13 29.67 -52.69 -42.95
C MET A 13 29.52 -54.20 -42.96
N VAL A 14 29.78 -54.80 -44.11
CA VAL A 14 29.81 -56.26 -44.30
C VAL A 14 31.13 -56.77 -43.71
N ASP A 15 31.07 -57.56 -42.64
CA ASP A 15 32.20 -58.38 -42.22
C ASP A 15 32.24 -59.66 -43.05
N THR A 16 33.37 -59.93 -43.71
CA THR A 16 33.48 -60.90 -44.80
C THR A 16 33.78 -62.34 -44.35
N MET A 17 33.46 -62.77 -43.12
CA MET A 17 33.80 -64.15 -42.70
C MET A 17 32.77 -64.99 -41.94
N THR A 18 31.60 -64.47 -41.55
CA THR A 18 30.55 -65.33 -40.93
C THR A 18 29.17 -64.82 -41.32
N SER A 19 28.41 -65.63 -42.04
CA SER A 19 27.06 -65.35 -42.55
C SER A 19 26.00 -65.27 -41.44
N GLU A 20 26.23 -64.46 -40.40
CA GLU A 20 25.27 -64.20 -39.33
C GLU A 20 25.03 -62.70 -39.19
N CYS A 21 23.75 -62.31 -39.25
CA CYS A 21 23.32 -60.96 -38.93
C CYS A 21 23.53 -60.74 -37.43
N ILE A 22 24.56 -59.99 -37.04
CA ILE A 22 24.65 -59.45 -35.69
C ILE A 22 23.73 -58.22 -35.67
N GLU A 23 22.64 -58.30 -34.92
CA GLU A 23 21.92 -57.10 -34.52
C GLU A 23 22.89 -56.23 -33.72
N VAL A 24 23.37 -55.16 -34.35
CA VAL A 24 23.87 -54.03 -33.60
C VAL A 24 22.64 -53.50 -32.89
N SER A 25 22.48 -53.86 -31.62
CA SER A 25 21.62 -53.10 -30.72
C SER A 25 22.14 -51.68 -30.79
N GLY A 26 21.46 -50.86 -31.59
CA GLY A 26 21.58 -49.42 -31.50
C GLY A 26 21.41 -49.11 -30.03
N GLY A 27 22.41 -48.43 -29.44
CA GLY A 27 22.27 -47.95 -28.08
C GLY A 27 20.98 -47.16 -28.03
N ASP A 28 19.97 -47.74 -27.38
CA ASP A 28 18.75 -47.03 -27.05
C ASP A 28 19.22 -45.79 -26.28
N GLY A 29 18.84 -44.64 -26.82
CA GLY A 29 19.22 -43.32 -26.37
C GLY A 29 18.57 -43.00 -25.03
N ASP A 30 18.98 -43.75 -24.02
CA ASP A 30 18.63 -43.58 -22.63
C ASP A 30 19.62 -42.56 -22.00
N GLU A 31 19.95 -41.49 -22.70
CA GLU A 31 20.75 -40.37 -22.17
C GLU A 31 19.94 -39.09 -22.34
N CYS A 32 18.92 -38.92 -21.49
CA CYS A 32 18.31 -37.63 -21.25
C CYS A 32 19.05 -36.93 -20.08
N THR A 33 18.83 -35.63 -19.90
CA THR A 33 19.35 -34.87 -18.75
C THR A 33 18.21 -34.12 -18.11
N ASP A 34 18.10 -34.20 -16.78
CA ASP A 34 17.09 -33.45 -16.02
C ASP A 34 17.14 -31.96 -16.36
N GLU A 35 16.00 -31.39 -16.78
CA GLU A 35 15.84 -29.96 -17.01
C GLU A 35 15.67 -29.19 -15.70
N CYS A 36 15.27 -29.87 -14.63
CA CYS A 36 14.90 -29.31 -13.34
C CYS A 36 15.12 -30.29 -12.18
N SER A 37 15.05 -29.79 -10.95
CA SER A 37 15.12 -30.66 -9.74
C SER A 37 13.72 -31.15 -9.35
N SER A 38 13.59 -32.40 -8.91
CA SER A 38 12.30 -32.99 -8.51
C SER A 38 11.51 -32.08 -7.57
N GLY A 39 10.26 -31.77 -7.93
CA GLY A 39 9.36 -30.89 -7.17
C GLY A 39 9.70 -29.40 -7.22
N GLN A 40 10.75 -28.99 -7.94
CA GLN A 40 11.05 -27.59 -8.21
C GLN A 40 9.88 -26.96 -8.95
N THR A 41 9.53 -25.74 -8.54
CA THR A 41 8.51 -24.94 -9.21
C THR A 41 9.11 -23.69 -9.84
N ARG A 42 8.50 -23.20 -10.91
CA ARG A 42 8.84 -21.89 -11.50
C ARG A 42 7.59 -21.17 -12.00
N CYS A 43 7.65 -19.84 -12.03
CA CYS A 43 6.57 -19.04 -12.57
C CYS A 43 6.60 -18.99 -14.10
N VAL A 44 5.43 -19.07 -14.70
CA VAL A 44 5.17 -18.78 -16.11
C VAL A 44 4.16 -17.63 -16.16
N GLY A 45 4.60 -16.48 -16.66
CA GLY A 45 3.79 -15.26 -16.57
C GLY A 45 3.52 -14.83 -15.12
N SER A 46 2.39 -14.15 -14.90
CA SER A 46 2.02 -13.57 -13.59
C SER A 46 1.16 -14.49 -12.73
N ASN A 47 0.50 -15.49 -13.30
CA ASN A 47 -0.51 -16.30 -12.60
C ASN A 47 -0.40 -17.80 -12.86
N GLN A 48 0.70 -18.30 -13.43
CA GLN A 48 0.89 -19.73 -13.67
C GLN A 48 2.19 -20.24 -13.06
N ILE A 49 2.18 -21.52 -12.69
CA ILE A 49 3.29 -22.25 -12.10
C ILE A 49 3.50 -23.56 -12.87
N GLU A 50 4.75 -23.85 -13.20
CA GLU A 50 5.15 -25.18 -13.67
C GLU A 50 5.79 -25.92 -12.50
N THR A 51 5.58 -27.23 -12.44
CA THR A 51 6.17 -28.12 -11.44
C THR A 51 7.06 -29.14 -12.15
N CYS A 52 8.23 -29.41 -11.57
CA CYS A 52 9.17 -30.37 -12.08
C CYS A 52 8.78 -31.79 -11.66
N GLY A 53 8.70 -32.69 -12.64
CA GLY A 53 8.28 -34.07 -12.48
C GLY A 53 8.66 -34.88 -13.72
N ASN A 54 8.07 -36.05 -13.86
CA ASN A 54 8.18 -36.87 -15.07
C ASN A 54 6.78 -36.99 -15.69
N TYR A 55 6.66 -36.60 -16.93
CA TYR A 55 5.46 -36.27 -17.69
C TYR A 55 5.45 -36.95 -19.07
N ASP A 56 6.58 -37.51 -19.52
CA ASP A 56 6.69 -38.24 -20.80
C ASP A 56 7.18 -39.71 -20.68
N GLU A 57 7.23 -40.24 -19.45
CA GLU A 57 7.57 -41.63 -19.12
C GLU A 57 9.02 -42.04 -19.42
N ASP A 58 9.95 -41.09 -19.55
CA ASP A 58 11.38 -41.37 -19.60
C ASP A 58 12.02 -41.42 -18.18
N LYS A 59 13.34 -41.30 -18.03
CA LYS A 59 14.01 -41.32 -16.71
C LYS A 59 14.42 -39.95 -16.19
N CYS A 60 14.20 -38.91 -16.97
CA CYS A 60 14.56 -37.55 -16.65
C CYS A 60 13.37 -36.77 -16.11
N LEU A 61 13.69 -35.60 -15.59
CA LEU A 61 12.73 -34.67 -15.05
C LEU A 61 12.59 -33.46 -15.98
N GLU A 62 11.35 -33.07 -16.22
CA GLU A 62 10.97 -31.92 -17.01
C GLU A 62 9.88 -31.12 -16.32
N LEU A 63 9.67 -29.91 -16.82
CA LEU A 63 8.63 -29.02 -16.33
C LEU A 63 7.32 -29.36 -17.01
N GLY A 64 6.31 -29.71 -16.21
CA GLY A 64 4.98 -30.00 -16.71
C GLY A 64 4.27 -28.74 -17.24
N ASP A 65 3.08 -28.95 -17.81
CA ASP A 65 2.26 -27.86 -18.33
C ASP A 65 1.96 -26.77 -17.28
N PRO A 66 2.03 -25.46 -17.64
CA PRO A 66 1.70 -24.37 -16.74
C PRO A 66 0.29 -24.52 -16.13
N GLN A 67 0.22 -24.56 -14.80
CA GLN A 67 -1.03 -24.58 -14.05
C GLN A 67 -1.34 -23.19 -13.51
N ASN A 68 -2.60 -22.76 -13.56
CA ASN A 68 -3.02 -21.48 -12.97
C ASN A 68 -2.90 -21.55 -11.44
N CYS A 69 -2.45 -20.44 -10.84
CA CYS A 69 -2.50 -20.27 -9.39
C CYS A 69 -3.95 -20.24 -8.88
N PRO A 70 -4.23 -20.80 -7.69
CA PRO A 70 -5.57 -20.79 -7.09
C PRO A 70 -6.06 -19.38 -6.79
N GLU A 71 -7.39 -19.16 -6.75
CA GLU A 71 -8.02 -17.99 -6.10
C GLU A 71 -7.46 -16.60 -6.51
N GLU A 72 -7.15 -16.40 -7.80
CA GLU A 72 -6.56 -15.14 -8.33
C GLU A 72 -5.17 -14.80 -7.75
N GLN A 73 -4.52 -15.75 -7.10
CA GLN A 73 -3.13 -15.62 -6.67
C GLN A 73 -2.20 -15.36 -7.85
N ILE A 74 -1.11 -14.67 -7.56
CA ILE A 74 -0.03 -14.45 -8.51
C ILE A 74 1.10 -15.44 -8.23
N CYS A 75 1.80 -15.85 -9.28
CA CYS A 75 3.03 -16.60 -9.09
C CYS A 75 4.18 -15.63 -8.78
N GLN A 76 4.76 -15.77 -7.60
CA GLN A 76 5.94 -15.04 -7.18
C GLN A 76 7.01 -16.02 -6.68
N ASN A 77 8.20 -15.97 -7.27
CA ASN A 77 9.34 -16.83 -6.89
C ASN A 77 9.02 -18.34 -6.89
N GLY A 78 8.22 -18.79 -7.85
CA GLY A 78 7.82 -20.20 -7.97
C GLY A 78 6.77 -20.63 -6.95
N VAL A 79 6.04 -19.71 -6.33
CA VAL A 79 4.97 -20.01 -5.37
C VAL A 79 3.76 -19.15 -5.70
N CYS A 80 2.57 -19.74 -5.62
CA CYS A 80 1.33 -18.99 -5.70
C CYS A 80 1.11 -18.24 -4.37
N VAL A 81 1.05 -16.92 -4.45
CA VAL A 81 0.88 -16.03 -3.30
C VAL A 81 -0.27 -15.07 -3.56
N GLU A 82 -0.94 -14.65 -2.49
CA GLU A 82 -1.92 -13.58 -2.58
C GLU A 82 -1.27 -12.31 -3.14
N PRO A 83 -1.91 -11.60 -4.10
CA PRO A 83 -1.40 -10.33 -4.57
C PRO A 83 -1.29 -9.36 -3.39
N VAL A 84 -0.10 -8.78 -3.19
CA VAL A 84 0.06 -7.70 -2.23
C VAL A 84 -0.68 -6.49 -2.78
N GLY A 85 -1.81 -6.15 -2.18
CA GLY A 85 -2.60 -4.99 -2.57
C GLY A 85 -1.92 -3.67 -2.24
N GLU A 86 -2.28 -2.63 -3.00
CA GLU A 86 -1.81 -1.26 -2.76
C GLU A 86 -2.24 -0.79 -1.36
N THR A 87 -1.34 -0.06 -0.72
CA THR A 87 -1.57 0.67 0.54
C THR A 87 -1.67 2.15 0.25
N ILE A 88 -2.71 2.81 0.73
CA ILE A 88 -2.88 4.26 0.59
C ILE A 88 -2.97 4.95 1.95
N ILE A 89 -2.42 6.16 2.04
CA ILE A 89 -2.60 7.05 3.19
C ILE A 89 -3.66 8.10 2.82
N ILE A 90 -4.69 8.26 3.66
CA ILE A 90 -5.73 9.29 3.50
C ILE A 90 -5.76 10.17 4.74
N PHE A 91 -5.63 11.47 4.54
CA PHE A 91 -5.40 12.44 5.63
C PHE A 91 -6.10 13.78 5.36
N ALA A 92 -6.35 14.55 6.42
CA ALA A 92 -7.21 15.72 6.36
C ALA A 92 -6.46 16.97 5.87
N HIS A 93 -5.31 17.29 6.48
CA HIS A 93 -4.52 18.50 6.23
C HIS A 93 -3.09 18.15 5.83
N GLN A 94 -2.39 19.04 5.12
CA GLN A 94 -1.15 18.70 4.40
C GLN A 94 -0.08 17.98 5.25
N ASP A 95 0.07 18.35 6.52
CA ASP A 95 1.10 17.84 7.43
C ASP A 95 0.70 16.56 8.19
N ASP A 96 -0.58 16.17 8.13
CA ASP A 96 -1.12 15.07 8.93
C ASP A 96 -0.50 13.71 8.60
N ASP A 97 -0.21 13.46 7.32
CA ASP A 97 0.42 12.21 6.90
C ASP A 97 1.80 12.02 7.55
N LEU A 98 2.58 13.09 7.69
CA LEU A 98 3.86 13.05 8.38
C LEU A 98 3.66 12.95 9.90
N LEU A 99 2.67 13.64 10.46
CA LEU A 99 2.45 13.64 11.91
C LEU A 99 1.90 12.32 12.42
N TRP A 100 0.96 11.71 11.70
CA TRP A 100 0.16 10.60 12.24
C TRP A 100 0.35 9.29 11.47
N MET A 101 0.93 9.32 10.26
CA MET A 101 1.08 8.13 9.41
C MET A 101 2.51 7.91 8.89
N LEU A 102 3.51 8.67 9.38
CA LEU A 102 4.90 8.59 8.90
C LEU A 102 5.45 7.17 8.72
N PRO A 103 5.24 6.21 9.64
CA PRO A 103 5.83 4.89 9.51
C PRO A 103 5.40 4.13 8.24
N PHE A 104 4.28 4.51 7.62
CA PHE A 104 3.77 3.87 6.41
C PHE A 104 4.18 4.58 5.11
N TRP A 105 4.91 5.69 5.16
CA TRP A 105 5.26 6.47 3.96
C TRP A 105 5.98 5.64 2.89
N LYS A 106 6.94 4.80 3.29
CA LYS A 106 7.71 3.99 2.33
C LYS A 106 6.95 2.77 1.82
N GLU A 107 5.85 2.42 2.47
CA GLU A 107 5.00 1.28 2.14
C GLU A 107 3.74 1.69 1.37
N SER A 108 3.51 3.00 1.20
CA SER A 108 2.30 3.55 0.60
C SER A 108 2.49 3.87 -0.86
N ASP A 109 1.54 3.46 -1.67
CA ASP A 109 1.47 3.69 -3.11
C ASP A 109 0.87 5.06 -3.44
N LYS A 110 0.01 5.61 -2.57
CA LYS A 110 -0.65 6.93 -2.77
C LYS A 110 -0.83 7.69 -1.46
N PHE A 111 -0.76 9.02 -1.55
CA PHE A 111 -0.98 9.96 -0.46
C PHE A 111 -2.13 10.89 -0.81
N ILE A 112 -3.26 10.78 -0.12
CA ILE A 112 -4.50 11.45 -0.51
C ILE A 112 -4.90 12.52 0.50
N LEU A 113 -4.76 13.79 0.11
CA LEU A 113 -5.25 14.93 0.88
C LEU A 113 -6.76 15.09 0.66
N ALA A 114 -7.53 14.87 1.73
CA ALA A 114 -8.97 14.60 1.64
C ALA A 114 -9.89 15.74 2.07
N ALA A 115 -9.46 16.66 2.96
CA ALA A 115 -10.39 17.65 3.53
C ALA A 115 -10.30 19.04 2.87
N LEU A 116 -9.16 19.40 2.27
CA LEU A 116 -8.88 20.77 1.82
C LEU A 116 -8.37 20.83 0.37
N PRO A 117 -8.64 21.94 -0.35
CA PRO A 117 -7.90 22.29 -1.56
C PRO A 117 -6.46 22.66 -1.22
N THR A 118 -5.64 22.85 -2.25
CA THR A 118 -4.22 23.19 -2.13
C THR A 118 -3.92 24.54 -2.74
N THR A 119 -2.75 25.10 -2.42
CA THR A 119 -2.22 26.31 -3.05
C THR A 119 -0.90 26.01 -3.76
N PRO A 120 -0.37 26.91 -4.60
CA PRO A 120 0.99 26.78 -5.13
C PRO A 120 2.05 26.53 -4.04
N SER A 121 1.89 27.15 -2.86
CA SER A 121 2.81 26.97 -1.73
C SER A 121 2.77 25.53 -1.18
N HIS A 122 1.59 24.88 -1.17
CA HIS A 122 1.51 23.45 -0.85
C HIS A 122 2.31 22.61 -1.86
N MET A 123 2.18 22.92 -3.16
CA MET A 123 2.92 22.20 -4.20
C MET A 123 4.43 22.43 -4.12
N ASN A 124 4.88 23.62 -3.72
CA ASN A 124 6.31 23.88 -3.48
C ASN A 124 6.87 22.96 -2.40
N VAL A 125 6.12 22.74 -1.32
CA VAL A 125 6.48 21.79 -0.26
C VAL A 125 6.55 20.37 -0.83
N VAL A 126 5.49 19.90 -1.50
CA VAL A 126 5.40 18.54 -2.06
C VAL A 126 6.51 18.27 -3.07
N ASN A 127 6.85 19.23 -3.93
CA ASN A 127 7.88 19.06 -4.97
C ASN A 127 9.30 18.85 -4.42
N GLN A 128 9.54 19.21 -3.15
CA GLN A 128 10.82 19.01 -2.46
C GLN A 128 10.89 17.67 -1.70
N HIS A 129 9.78 16.93 -1.62
CA HIS A 129 9.74 15.61 -0.99
C HIS A 129 10.39 14.53 -1.88
N PRO A 130 10.71 13.35 -1.33
CA PRO A 130 11.20 12.21 -2.11
C PRO A 130 10.29 11.85 -3.28
N ASP A 131 10.87 11.29 -4.35
CA ASP A 131 10.16 10.99 -5.61
C ASP A 131 8.92 10.10 -5.39
N TYR A 132 9.03 9.08 -4.53
CA TYR A 132 7.92 8.17 -4.23
C TYR A 132 6.74 8.88 -3.55
N TYR A 133 6.97 10.00 -2.85
CA TYR A 133 5.93 10.78 -2.23
C TYR A 133 5.32 11.75 -3.25
N LYS A 134 6.15 12.62 -3.83
CA LYS A 134 5.66 13.73 -4.67
C LYS A 134 4.95 13.25 -5.94
N ASN A 135 5.40 12.13 -6.52
CA ASN A 135 4.78 11.57 -7.73
C ASN A 135 3.43 10.90 -7.44
N ASN A 136 3.15 10.59 -6.18
CA ASN A 136 1.97 9.84 -5.74
C ASN A 136 1.07 10.63 -4.78
N TRP A 137 1.30 11.95 -4.67
CA TRP A 137 0.54 12.85 -3.82
C TRP A 137 -0.66 13.44 -4.56
N VAL A 138 -1.86 13.27 -4.01
CA VAL A 138 -3.11 13.54 -4.70
C VAL A 138 -4.05 14.41 -3.86
N PRO A 139 -4.21 15.71 -4.21
CA PRO A 139 -5.19 16.58 -3.57
C PRO A 139 -6.55 16.45 -4.27
N VAL A 140 -7.53 15.80 -3.63
CA VAL A 140 -8.82 15.48 -4.29
C VAL A 140 -9.70 16.69 -4.61
N TRP A 141 -9.36 17.83 -4.02
CA TRP A 141 -9.98 19.14 -4.24
C TRP A 141 -9.26 19.98 -5.30
N GLY A 142 -8.08 19.55 -5.74
CA GLY A 142 -7.23 20.29 -6.66
C GLY A 142 -6.54 21.50 -6.02
N GLN A 143 -5.94 22.33 -6.88
CA GLN A 143 -5.25 23.55 -6.50
C GLN A 143 -6.14 24.77 -6.76
N VAL A 144 -6.20 25.69 -5.79
CA VAL A 144 -6.89 26.97 -5.86
C VAL A 144 -5.90 28.12 -5.69
N SER A 145 -6.37 29.36 -5.91
CA SER A 145 -5.54 30.54 -5.63
C SER A 145 -5.31 30.72 -4.12
N ILE A 146 -4.24 31.43 -3.75
CA ILE A 146 -3.95 31.76 -2.35
C ILE A 146 -5.11 32.53 -1.72
N GLU A 147 -5.69 33.48 -2.44
CA GLU A 147 -6.83 34.27 -1.96
C GLU A 147 -8.08 33.42 -1.73
N GLU A 148 -8.38 32.51 -2.66
CA GLU A 148 -9.48 31.57 -2.52
C GLU A 148 -9.27 30.64 -1.33
N TYR A 149 -8.05 30.13 -1.14
CA TYR A 149 -7.69 29.32 0.01
C TYR A 149 -7.82 30.10 1.31
N LYS A 150 -7.35 31.35 1.38
CA LYS A 150 -7.51 32.20 2.58
C LYS A 150 -8.98 32.45 2.89
N ASN A 151 -9.79 32.77 1.89
CA ASN A 151 -11.23 32.95 2.09
C ASN A 151 -11.88 31.65 2.59
N PHE A 152 -11.52 30.51 2.00
CA PHE A 152 -11.96 29.21 2.49
C PHE A 152 -11.52 28.95 3.94
N TRP A 153 -10.25 29.19 4.25
CA TRP A 153 -9.65 28.94 5.56
C TRP A 153 -10.12 29.90 6.67
N LEU A 154 -10.50 31.13 6.34
CA LEU A 154 -10.98 32.10 7.32
C LEU A 154 -12.51 32.07 7.47
N ASN A 155 -13.24 31.46 6.53
CA ASN A 155 -14.69 31.41 6.53
C ASN A 155 -15.22 30.06 7.03
N THR A 156 -15.48 29.96 8.34
CA THR A 156 -16.05 28.77 8.99
C THR A 156 -17.34 28.29 8.32
N GLU A 157 -18.25 29.20 7.97
CA GLU A 157 -19.52 28.82 7.34
C GLU A 157 -19.31 28.21 5.96
N LEU A 158 -18.38 28.77 5.16
CA LEU A 158 -18.00 28.19 3.88
C LEU A 158 -17.40 26.79 4.07
N ARG A 159 -16.48 26.60 5.04
CA ARG A 159 -15.90 25.27 5.32
C ARG A 159 -16.97 24.25 5.68
N LYS A 160 -17.92 24.60 6.55
CA LYS A 160 -19.03 23.72 6.95
C LYS A 160 -19.87 23.25 5.76
N THR A 161 -19.99 24.06 4.70
CA THR A 161 -20.71 23.66 3.47
C THR A 161 -19.87 22.82 2.49
N LYS A 162 -18.54 22.90 2.58
CA LYS A 162 -17.63 22.24 1.65
C LYS A 162 -17.07 20.95 2.23
N ILE A 163 -16.57 20.97 3.46
CA ILE A 163 -15.98 19.82 4.16
C ILE A 163 -17.12 19.04 4.83
N THR A 164 -17.95 18.43 4.01
CA THR A 164 -19.07 17.59 4.44
C THR A 164 -18.77 16.13 4.21
N TYR A 165 -19.48 15.26 4.93
CA TYR A 165 -19.42 13.82 4.74
C TYR A 165 -19.62 13.43 3.26
N ASP A 166 -20.68 13.93 2.63
CA ASP A 166 -21.03 13.55 1.25
C ASP A 166 -20.00 14.04 0.23
N ASN A 167 -19.45 15.23 0.42
CA ASN A 167 -18.44 15.76 -0.50
C ASN A 167 -17.13 14.96 -0.39
N ILE A 168 -16.64 14.70 0.82
CA ILE A 168 -15.44 13.88 1.03
C ILE A 168 -15.68 12.46 0.51
N LYS A 169 -16.84 11.85 0.84
CA LYS A 169 -17.19 10.50 0.36
C LYS A 169 -17.20 10.42 -1.15
N THR A 170 -17.78 11.41 -1.83
CA THR A 170 -17.80 11.49 -3.29
C THR A 170 -16.39 11.57 -3.87
N LYS A 171 -15.51 12.37 -3.27
CA LYS A 171 -14.13 12.55 -3.71
C LYS A 171 -13.23 11.34 -3.47
N LEU A 172 -13.46 10.60 -2.38
CA LEU A 172 -12.67 9.42 -2.02
C LEU A 172 -13.17 8.13 -2.69
N ARG A 173 -14.45 8.03 -3.07
CA ARG A 173 -15.05 6.82 -3.65
C ARG A 173 -14.22 6.17 -4.79
N PRO A 174 -13.62 6.91 -5.75
CA PRO A 174 -12.83 6.29 -6.81
C PRO A 174 -11.67 5.41 -6.32
N TYR A 175 -11.04 5.75 -5.19
CA TYR A 175 -9.92 4.98 -4.63
C TYR A 175 -10.39 3.69 -3.93
N PHE A 176 -11.65 3.64 -3.48
CA PHE A 176 -12.22 2.44 -2.88
C PHE A 176 -12.81 1.50 -3.93
N LEU A 177 -13.20 2.03 -5.10
CA LEU A 177 -13.57 1.25 -6.28
C LEU A 177 -12.38 0.53 -6.92
N ASP A 178 -11.16 1.02 -6.71
CA ASP A 178 -9.94 0.37 -7.19
C ASP A 178 -9.72 -0.95 -6.42
N GLU A 179 -9.77 -2.07 -7.15
CA GLU A 179 -9.63 -3.40 -6.57
C GLU A 179 -8.20 -3.71 -6.13
N ASN A 180 -7.19 -3.00 -6.66
CA ASN A 180 -5.79 -3.15 -6.27
C ASN A 180 -5.55 -2.58 -4.87
N ILE A 181 -6.26 -1.51 -4.49
CA ILE A 181 -6.16 -0.93 -3.15
C ILE A 181 -6.82 -1.88 -2.16
N LYS A 182 -6.05 -2.38 -1.19
CA LYS A 182 -6.55 -3.27 -0.14
C LYS A 182 -6.46 -2.65 1.26
N LYS A 183 -5.45 -1.81 1.49
CA LYS A 183 -5.15 -1.24 2.81
C LYS A 183 -5.21 0.28 2.80
N VAL A 184 -5.89 0.84 3.80
CA VAL A 184 -5.99 2.29 4.00
C VAL A 184 -5.45 2.65 5.38
N ILE A 185 -4.50 3.57 5.44
CA ILE A 185 -4.02 4.18 6.68
C ILE A 185 -4.67 5.56 6.81
N THR A 186 -5.31 5.85 7.94
CA THR A 186 -5.96 7.15 8.15
C THR A 186 -5.94 7.58 9.62
N HIS A 187 -6.54 8.73 9.90
CA HIS A 187 -6.73 9.27 11.25
C HIS A 187 -7.45 8.28 12.16
N ASN A 188 -7.32 8.42 13.47
CA ASN A 188 -8.11 7.67 14.42
C ASN A 188 -9.51 8.24 14.65
N ASN A 189 -10.38 7.43 15.27
CA ASN A 189 -11.80 7.74 15.42
C ASN A 189 -12.09 9.03 16.21
N TRP A 190 -11.16 9.47 17.07
CA TRP A 190 -11.29 10.70 17.87
C TRP A 190 -10.48 11.87 17.32
N GLY A 191 -9.81 11.70 16.16
CA GLY A 191 -9.10 12.76 15.45
C GLY A 191 -7.82 13.24 16.13
N GLU A 192 -7.05 12.31 16.70
CA GLU A 192 -5.79 12.45 17.47
C GLU A 192 -5.88 13.37 18.68
N TYR A 193 -6.26 14.62 18.46
CA TYR A 193 -6.49 15.68 19.42
C TYR A 193 -7.90 16.29 19.39
N GLY A 194 -8.85 15.65 18.70
CA GLY A 194 -10.24 16.10 18.65
C GLY A 194 -10.64 16.87 17.40
N HIS A 195 -9.75 17.02 16.41
CA HIS A 195 -10.03 17.84 15.23
C HIS A 195 -11.19 17.26 14.41
N ILE A 196 -12.20 18.08 14.11
CA ILE A 196 -13.42 17.65 13.42
C ILE A 196 -13.15 17.08 12.02
N HIS A 197 -12.26 17.71 11.24
CA HIS A 197 -11.84 17.20 9.92
C HIS A 197 -11.21 15.80 9.99
N HIS A 198 -10.39 15.50 10.99
CA HIS A 198 -9.75 14.19 11.15
C HIS A 198 -10.80 13.12 11.44
N ARG A 199 -11.71 13.42 12.37
CA ARG A 199 -12.85 12.55 12.71
C ARG A 199 -13.74 12.29 11.50
N LEU A 200 -14.02 13.33 10.72
CA LEU A 200 -14.85 13.23 9.53
C LEU A 200 -14.18 12.39 8.44
N VAL A 201 -12.90 12.62 8.16
CA VAL A 201 -12.12 11.81 7.20
C VAL A 201 -12.06 10.35 7.65
N ASN A 202 -11.74 10.06 8.91
CA ASN A 202 -11.77 8.70 9.46
C ASN A 202 -13.15 8.04 9.25
N LYS A 203 -14.24 8.75 9.59
CA LYS A 203 -15.60 8.21 9.42
C LYS A 203 -15.89 7.87 7.95
N VAL A 204 -15.58 8.78 7.02
CA VAL A 204 -15.81 8.54 5.59
C VAL A 204 -14.98 7.36 5.08
N VAL A 205 -13.71 7.28 5.48
CA VAL A 205 -12.81 6.17 5.13
C VAL A 205 -13.34 4.84 5.63
N ARG A 206 -13.77 4.76 6.90
CA ARG A 206 -14.36 3.53 7.45
C ARG A 206 -15.64 3.12 6.70
N ASP A 207 -16.55 4.06 6.47
CA ASP A 207 -17.80 3.77 5.77
C ASP A 207 -17.55 3.29 4.33
N LEU A 208 -16.58 3.87 3.61
CA LEU A 208 -16.17 3.41 2.28
C LEU A 208 -15.45 2.06 2.34
N ALA A 209 -14.61 1.82 3.34
CA ALA A 209 -13.93 0.54 3.51
C ALA A 209 -14.92 -0.60 3.78
N VAL A 210 -15.98 -0.34 4.56
CA VAL A 210 -17.12 -1.24 4.75
C VAL A 210 -17.81 -1.52 3.42
N GLU A 211 -18.10 -0.48 2.64
CA GLU A 211 -18.81 -0.58 1.35
C GLU A 211 -18.03 -1.38 0.29
N TYR A 212 -16.69 -1.33 0.33
CA TYR A 212 -15.82 -1.89 -0.72
C TYR A 212 -14.81 -2.96 -0.24
N GLY A 213 -15.01 -3.51 0.97
CA GLY A 213 -14.20 -4.63 1.48
C GLY A 213 -12.73 -4.29 1.71
N LYS A 214 -12.42 -3.09 2.23
CA LYS A 214 -11.02 -2.65 2.49
C LYS A 214 -10.63 -2.81 3.95
N GLU A 215 -9.33 -2.88 4.21
CA GLU A 215 -8.79 -2.74 5.56
C GLU A 215 -8.54 -1.27 5.90
N VAL A 216 -8.81 -0.88 7.16
CA VAL A 216 -8.46 0.44 7.68
C VAL A 216 -7.64 0.30 8.94
N TRP A 217 -6.49 0.96 8.95
CA TRP A 217 -5.58 1.02 10.08
C TRP A 217 -5.46 2.45 10.59
N MET A 218 -5.46 2.62 11.91
CA MET A 218 -5.33 3.93 12.55
C MET A 218 -4.34 3.91 13.71
N LEU A 219 -3.74 5.07 13.97
CA LEU A 219 -2.80 5.27 15.06
C LEU A 219 -3.50 5.21 16.43
N SER A 220 -3.07 4.30 17.30
CA SER A 220 -3.67 4.08 18.62
C SER A 220 -3.06 4.97 19.70
N MET A 221 -3.32 6.27 19.57
CA MET A 221 -2.92 7.27 20.55
C MET A 221 -3.88 8.46 20.60
N VAL A 222 -3.83 9.19 21.70
CA VAL A 222 -4.66 10.37 21.93
C VAL A 222 -3.84 11.50 22.56
N ARG A 223 -4.21 12.72 22.21
CA ARG A 223 -3.86 13.96 22.91
C ARG A 223 -5.17 14.62 23.31
N TYR A 224 -5.37 14.93 24.59
CA TYR A 224 -6.68 15.43 25.05
C TYR A 224 -6.87 16.94 24.84
N ASP A 225 -5.78 17.67 24.63
CA ASP A 225 -5.81 19.11 24.50
C ASP A 225 -4.59 19.53 23.64
N PRO A 226 -4.84 20.02 22.41
CA PRO A 226 -3.78 20.46 21.51
C PRO A 226 -3.17 21.80 21.92
N ASP A 227 -3.90 22.63 22.66
CA ASP A 227 -3.55 24.02 22.97
C ASP A 227 -2.74 24.15 24.25
N THR A 228 -2.82 23.16 25.16
CA THR A 228 -1.96 23.12 26.34
C THR A 228 -0.58 22.56 25.98
N PRO A 229 0.49 23.38 26.02
CA PRO A 229 1.84 22.92 25.71
C PRO A 229 2.32 21.90 26.74
N GLY A 230 3.03 20.88 26.28
CA GLY A 230 3.64 19.87 27.14
C GLY A 230 2.72 18.75 27.64
N LEU A 231 1.43 18.73 27.27
CA LEU A 231 0.59 17.56 27.51
C LEU A 231 1.03 16.39 26.63
N PRO A 232 1.33 15.21 27.23
CA PRO A 232 1.89 14.10 26.47
C PRO A 232 0.81 13.41 25.64
N TYR A 233 1.25 12.88 24.50
CA TYR A 233 0.55 11.84 23.79
C TYR A 233 0.42 10.58 24.66
N LYS A 234 -0.77 9.99 24.68
CA LYS A 234 -1.05 8.76 25.44
C LYS A 234 -1.39 7.63 24.47
N ASN A 235 -0.70 6.51 24.62
CA ASN A 235 -1.08 5.27 23.93
C ASN A 235 -2.44 4.80 24.44
N THR A 236 -3.33 4.42 23.54
CA THR A 236 -4.69 3.99 23.89
C THR A 236 -4.85 2.48 23.98
N GLY A 237 -3.78 1.72 23.70
CA GLY A 237 -3.76 0.26 23.73
C GLY A 237 -4.15 -0.36 22.39
N THR A 238 -4.52 -1.64 22.36
CA THR A 238 -4.91 -2.32 21.11
C THR A 238 -6.41 -2.45 20.94
N PHE A 239 -7.17 -2.16 22.00
CA PHE A 239 -8.63 -2.39 22.07
C PHE A 239 -9.07 -3.85 21.82
N GLY A 240 -8.15 -4.81 21.95
CA GLY A 240 -8.41 -6.21 21.58
C GLY A 240 -8.49 -6.44 20.07
N LEU A 241 -8.05 -5.49 19.26
CA LEU A 241 -8.00 -5.58 17.81
C LEU A 241 -6.63 -6.05 17.33
N GLU A 242 -6.58 -6.52 16.08
CA GLU A 242 -5.32 -6.75 15.37
C GLU A 242 -4.51 -5.45 15.31
N TYR A 243 -3.20 -5.56 15.49
CA TYR A 243 -2.33 -4.39 15.58
C TYR A 243 -0.94 -4.66 15.01
N VAL A 244 -0.29 -3.57 14.58
CA VAL A 244 1.12 -3.53 14.22
C VAL A 244 1.81 -2.49 15.08
N THR A 245 3.06 -2.76 15.43
CA THR A 245 3.93 -1.78 16.09
C THR A 245 5.03 -1.39 15.11
N THR A 246 5.12 -0.10 14.83
CA THR A 246 6.07 0.46 13.87
C THR A 246 6.67 1.76 14.42
N SER A 247 7.77 2.23 13.85
CA SER A 247 8.56 3.33 14.42
C SER A 247 8.42 4.62 13.63
N PHE A 248 8.12 5.71 14.34
CA PHE A 248 8.30 7.06 13.84
C PHE A 248 9.79 7.41 13.83
N ASP A 249 10.38 7.44 12.63
CA ASP A 249 11.75 7.89 12.43
C ASP A 249 11.86 9.39 12.67
N GLY A 250 12.36 9.76 13.84
CA GLY A 250 12.52 11.17 14.22
C GLY A 250 13.56 11.91 13.37
N GLY A 251 14.52 11.21 12.77
CA GLY A 251 15.49 11.82 11.85
C GLY A 251 14.82 12.21 10.55
N PHE A 252 14.13 11.25 9.92
CA PHE A 252 13.38 11.48 8.68
C PHE A 252 12.24 12.50 8.88
N PHE A 253 11.53 12.44 10.02
CA PHE A 253 10.55 13.47 10.37
C PHE A 253 11.14 14.88 10.34
N ARG A 254 12.30 15.08 10.99
CA ARG A 254 12.96 16.40 11.04
C ARG A 254 13.45 16.86 9.67
N GLU A 255 13.91 15.93 8.83
CA GLU A 255 14.30 16.21 7.45
C GLU A 255 13.11 16.77 6.65
N ILE A 256 11.99 16.05 6.62
CA ILE A 256 10.79 16.46 5.88
C ILE A 256 10.19 17.73 6.47
N ARG A 257 10.08 17.82 7.80
CA ARG A 257 9.67 19.04 8.51
C ARG A 257 10.48 20.27 8.11
N SER A 258 11.78 20.11 7.87
CA SER A 258 12.62 21.25 7.52
C SER A 258 12.20 21.90 6.19
N ILE A 259 11.58 21.15 5.29
CA ILE A 259 11.00 21.66 4.03
C ILE A 259 9.82 22.57 4.34
N TYR A 260 8.91 22.14 5.22
CA TYR A 260 7.76 22.95 5.65
C TYR A 260 8.21 24.27 6.30
N GLN A 261 9.20 24.20 7.20
CA GLN A 261 9.72 25.39 7.88
C GLN A 261 10.43 26.36 6.92
N GLN A 262 11.14 25.84 5.92
CA GLN A 262 11.77 26.65 4.89
C GLN A 262 10.73 27.35 4.01
N GLU A 263 9.70 26.62 3.56
CA GLU A 263 8.66 27.23 2.74
C GLU A 263 7.84 28.23 3.56
N GLU A 264 7.50 27.98 4.83
CA GLU A 264 6.81 28.96 5.69
C GLU A 264 7.58 30.28 5.83
N ALA A 265 8.91 30.19 5.98
CA ALA A 265 9.77 31.36 6.06
C ALA A 265 9.89 32.14 4.73
N SER A 266 9.40 31.58 3.62
CA SER A 266 9.40 32.23 2.31
C SER A 266 8.36 33.36 2.24
N PRO A 267 8.64 34.49 1.55
CA PRO A 267 7.65 35.52 1.27
C PRO A 267 6.44 35.02 0.44
N SER A 268 6.57 33.86 -0.22
CA SER A 268 5.51 33.22 -1.01
C SER A 268 4.71 32.14 -0.26
N SER A 269 4.91 32.02 1.06
CA SER A 269 4.33 30.96 1.88
C SER A 269 2.83 31.11 2.16
N GLU A 270 2.22 32.18 1.65
CA GLU A 270 0.83 32.49 1.92
C GLU A 270 -0.11 31.33 1.58
N GLY A 271 -0.95 30.96 2.54
CA GLY A 271 -1.87 29.84 2.41
C GLY A 271 -1.29 28.49 2.83
N LEU A 272 -0.01 28.40 3.22
CA LEU A 272 0.45 27.28 4.03
C LEU A 272 -0.03 27.49 5.46
N ASN A 273 -0.87 26.58 5.95
CA ASN A 273 -1.24 26.54 7.35
C ASN A 273 -0.44 25.43 8.03
N ILE A 274 0.61 25.79 8.75
CA ILE A 274 1.56 24.83 9.30
C ILE A 274 1.44 24.72 10.82
N TRP A 275 0.21 24.42 11.28
CA TRP A 275 -0.22 24.51 12.69
C TRP A 275 0.63 23.72 13.72
N SER A 276 1.53 22.84 13.28
CA SER A 276 2.11 21.76 14.10
C SER A 276 3.63 21.80 14.32
N TRP A 277 4.39 22.74 13.75
CA TRP A 277 5.86 22.62 13.66
C TRP A 277 6.63 23.31 14.78
N HIS A 278 6.33 22.94 16.01
CA HIS A 278 7.05 23.41 17.19
C HIS A 278 8.27 22.50 17.52
N ASN A 279 9.25 22.99 18.31
CA ASN A 279 10.52 22.28 18.62
C ASN A 279 10.55 21.54 19.98
N GLY A 280 9.43 21.41 20.67
CA GLY A 280 9.29 20.75 21.96
C GLY A 280 9.29 19.22 21.88
N ASN A 281 9.89 18.61 22.91
CA ASN A 281 9.77 17.18 23.16
C ASN A 281 8.29 16.87 23.49
N ASN A 282 7.65 15.98 22.72
CA ASN A 282 6.21 15.62 22.78
C ASN A 282 5.25 16.48 21.95
N GLU A 283 5.71 17.14 20.89
CA GLU A 283 4.82 17.86 19.97
C GLU A 283 4.44 17.07 18.71
N TYR A 284 5.02 15.88 18.54
CA TYR A 284 4.64 14.91 17.51
C TYR A 284 4.89 13.46 18.01
N PRO A 285 4.28 12.43 17.40
CA PRO A 285 4.55 11.03 17.74
C PRO A 285 6.00 10.66 17.42
N GLN A 286 6.65 9.91 18.31
CA GLN A 286 8.07 9.54 18.17
C GLN A 286 8.31 8.09 18.61
N GLY A 287 9.28 7.46 17.96
CA GLY A 287 9.67 6.08 18.26
C GLY A 287 8.53 5.10 17.99
N SER A 288 8.52 4.01 18.75
CA SER A 288 7.57 2.92 18.55
C SER A 288 6.14 3.35 18.87
N ARG A 289 5.22 3.13 17.92
CA ARG A 289 3.79 3.41 18.03
C ARG A 289 2.97 2.26 17.48
N THR A 290 1.76 2.12 18.03
CA THR A 290 0.83 1.05 17.69
C THR A 290 -0.22 1.58 16.74
N PHE A 291 -0.47 0.85 15.66
CA PHE A 291 -1.62 1.03 14.78
C PHE A 291 -2.54 -0.17 14.92
N VAL A 292 -3.84 0.06 14.94
CA VAL A 292 -4.87 -0.97 15.09
C VAL A 292 -5.72 -1.05 13.82
N LYS A 293 -6.06 -2.27 13.40
CA LYS A 293 -6.99 -2.52 12.29
C LYS A 293 -8.42 -2.32 12.80
N VAL A 294 -9.09 -1.28 12.32
CA VAL A 294 -10.46 -0.90 12.72
C VAL A 294 -11.52 -1.25 11.70
N VAL A 295 -11.13 -1.54 10.46
CA VAL A 295 -12.00 -2.19 9.49
C VAL A 295 -11.23 -3.37 8.92
N ASP A 296 -11.88 -4.52 8.86
CA ASP A 296 -11.29 -5.76 8.34
C ASP A 296 -12.22 -6.36 7.29
N ASN A 297 -11.77 -6.35 6.03
CA ASN A 297 -12.51 -6.86 4.88
C ASN A 297 -14.01 -6.49 4.88
N GLY A 298 -14.30 -5.21 5.06
CA GLY A 298 -15.67 -4.69 5.05
C GLY A 298 -16.41 -4.71 6.41
N ASN A 299 -15.78 -5.22 7.47
CA ASN A 299 -16.36 -5.25 8.81
C ASN A 299 -15.76 -4.14 9.70
N ASP A 300 -16.57 -3.19 10.17
CA ASP A 300 -16.13 -2.12 11.05
C ASP A 300 -16.05 -2.58 12.51
N LEU A 301 -14.83 -2.89 12.94
CA LEU A 301 -14.48 -3.38 14.28
C LEU A 301 -14.52 -2.29 15.36
N SER A 302 -14.67 -1.02 14.97
CA SER A 302 -14.83 0.08 15.92
C SER A 302 -16.26 0.16 16.47
N ILE A 303 -17.25 -0.35 15.73
CA ILE A 303 -18.65 -0.38 16.18
C ILE A 303 -18.79 -1.38 17.33
N GLY A 304 -19.30 -0.89 18.47
CA GLY A 304 -19.48 -1.72 19.67
C GLY A 304 -18.20 -1.96 20.47
N ASN A 305 -17.05 -1.43 20.06
CA ASN A 305 -15.83 -1.50 20.85
C ASN A 305 -15.87 -0.46 22.00
N PRO A 306 -15.92 -0.88 23.28
CA PRO A 306 -16.14 0.04 24.39
C PRO A 306 -14.96 1.00 24.62
N GLY A 307 -13.73 0.58 24.32
CA GLY A 307 -12.55 1.43 24.49
C GLY A 307 -12.48 2.54 23.44
N ILE A 308 -12.82 2.22 22.19
CA ILE A 308 -12.92 3.22 21.12
C ILE A 308 -14.08 4.18 21.40
N GLN A 309 -15.26 3.65 21.76
CA GLN A 309 -16.43 4.48 22.08
C GLN A 309 -16.13 5.45 23.24
N TYR A 310 -15.47 4.96 24.29
CA TYR A 310 -15.05 5.80 25.41
C TYR A 310 -14.20 7.00 24.94
N LEU A 311 -13.22 6.78 24.06
CA LEU A 311 -12.40 7.89 23.54
C LEU A 311 -13.19 8.83 22.63
N MET A 312 -14.07 8.31 21.79
CA MET A 312 -14.95 9.14 20.95
C MET A 312 -15.82 10.08 21.79
N ASP A 313 -16.30 9.60 22.94
CA ASP A 313 -17.17 10.35 23.87
C ASP A 313 -16.41 11.33 24.79
N ASN A 314 -15.14 11.04 25.10
CA ASN A 314 -14.39 11.78 26.12
C ASN A 314 -13.27 12.68 25.56
N VAL A 315 -12.86 12.49 24.31
CA VAL A 315 -11.95 13.43 23.65
C VAL A 315 -12.78 14.62 23.16
N PRO A 316 -12.47 15.87 23.58
CA PRO A 316 -13.21 17.05 23.12
C PRO A 316 -13.13 17.21 21.60
N VAL A 317 -14.07 17.97 21.03
CA VAL A 317 -14.13 18.23 19.59
C VAL A 317 -13.73 19.68 19.33
N PHE A 318 -12.80 19.88 18.39
CA PHE A 318 -12.25 21.19 18.03
C PHE A 318 -12.24 21.41 16.50
N GLY A 319 -12.05 22.66 16.08
CA GLY A 319 -11.71 23.00 14.69
C GLY A 319 -12.88 23.29 13.75
N GLU A 320 -13.95 23.98 14.22
CA GLU A 320 -15.06 24.44 13.37
C GLU A 320 -14.65 25.41 12.24
#